data_AF-A0A1Y5G4W4-F1
#
_entry.id   AF-A0A1Y5G4W4-F1
#
_cell.length_a   1.000
_cell.length_b   1.000
_cell.length_c   1.000
_cell.angle_alpha   90.00
_cell.angle_beta   90.00
_cell.angle_gamma   90.00
#
_symmetry.space_group_name_H-M   'P 1'
#
loop_
_entity.id
_entity.type
_entity.pdbx_description
1 polymer ?
#
loop_
_entity_poly.entity_id
_entity_poly.type
_entity_poly.pdbx_seq_one_letter_code
_entity_poly.pdbx_strand_id
1 'polypeptide(L)'
;MAVYTEVPDDEVETFITEYDIGSVLSLKGIAEGVENSNYILHTTQGFYILTLYEKRVEKADLPFFLGYMQHLAAKGISCPVPIAGKDGNNLRELCGRPAAITAFLEGMWPRRIQPFHCRALGRTMAEMHLAGQDFKIQRPNSLSVTGWKEVLVSCGEQGEQVKSGLTKTLKEELDFIASGWPKNLPKGVIH
;
A
#
# COMPACT_ATOMS: atom_id res chain seq x y z
N MET A 1 3.51 -3.65 17.18
CA MET A 1 2.61 -2.49 17.34
C MET A 1 2.62 -1.77 16.00
N ALA A 2 1.50 -1.75 15.27
CA ALA A 2 1.44 -1.21 13.90
C ALA A 2 0.82 0.20 13.80
N VAL A 3 0.35 0.75 14.93
CA VAL A 3 -0.06 2.14 15.03
C VAL A 3 1.16 2.92 15.53
N TYR A 4 1.68 3.79 14.68
CA TYR A 4 2.86 4.61 14.95
C TYR A 4 2.49 6.02 15.40
N THR A 5 1.41 6.56 14.84
CA THR A 5 0.87 7.87 15.15
C THR A 5 -0.51 7.66 15.77
N GLU A 6 -0.67 8.03 17.04
CA GLU A 6 -1.97 8.07 17.71
C GLU A 6 -2.75 9.31 17.24
N VAL A 7 -4.04 9.13 16.98
CA VAL A 7 -4.93 10.20 16.52
C VAL A 7 -5.89 10.55 17.67
N PRO A 8 -5.80 11.77 18.23
CA PRO A 8 -6.74 12.26 19.23
C PRO A 8 -8.18 12.36 18.69
N ASP A 9 -9.16 12.19 19.59
CA ASP A 9 -10.59 12.22 19.23
C ASP A 9 -11.01 13.57 18.60
N ASP A 10 -10.52 14.69 19.13
CA ASP A 10 -10.80 16.05 18.64
C ASP A 10 -10.18 16.32 17.26
N GLU A 11 -8.98 15.78 16.99
CA GLU A 11 -8.35 15.88 15.68
C GLU A 11 -9.12 15.08 14.63
N VAL A 12 -9.53 13.82 14.92
CA VAL A 12 -10.31 13.04 13.95
C VAL A 12 -11.69 13.63 13.74
N GLU A 13 -12.37 14.12 14.79
CA GLU A 13 -13.67 14.77 14.66
C GLU A 13 -13.59 16.00 13.73
N THR A 14 -12.56 16.84 13.92
CA THR A 14 -12.31 18.00 13.06
C THR A 14 -12.02 17.56 11.62
N PHE A 15 -11.14 16.57 11.43
CA PHE A 15 -10.75 16.05 10.13
C PHE A 15 -11.93 15.51 9.33
N ILE A 16 -12.88 14.81 9.99
CA ILE A 16 -14.06 14.25 9.32
C ILE A 16 -15.03 15.33 8.84
N THR A 17 -15.02 16.53 9.41
CA THR A 17 -15.87 17.63 8.91
C THR A 17 -15.58 18.03 7.46
N GLU A 18 -14.37 17.71 6.96
CA GLU A 18 -13.95 17.97 5.59
C GLU A 18 -14.54 16.96 4.58
N TYR A 19 -15.18 15.89 5.05
CA TYR A 19 -15.75 14.82 4.23
C TYR A 19 -17.27 14.79 4.33
N ASP A 20 -17.92 14.16 3.35
CA ASP A 20 -19.36 13.89 3.36
C ASP A 20 -19.65 12.44 3.75
N ILE A 21 -19.17 12.05 4.94
CA ILE A 21 -19.33 10.67 5.47
C ILE A 21 -19.96 10.65 6.87
N GLY A 22 -20.60 11.73 7.30
CA GLY A 22 -21.26 11.84 8.61
C GLY A 22 -20.30 12.20 9.74
N SER A 23 -20.66 11.85 10.98
CA SER A 23 -19.88 12.13 12.19
C SER A 23 -19.21 10.87 12.72
N VAL A 24 -18.07 11.04 13.39
CA VAL A 24 -17.33 9.93 14.01
C VAL A 24 -18.18 9.26 15.09
N LEU A 25 -18.25 7.94 15.07
CA LEU A 25 -18.86 7.12 16.13
C LEU A 25 -17.80 6.34 16.92
N SER A 26 -16.75 5.86 16.22
CA SER A 26 -15.60 5.24 16.87
C SER A 26 -14.41 5.21 15.92
N LEU A 27 -13.20 5.29 16.47
CA LEU A 27 -11.95 5.10 15.77
C LEU A 27 -11.16 3.97 16.44
N LYS A 28 -10.80 2.92 15.69
CA LYS A 28 -10.07 1.76 16.23
C LYS A 28 -8.82 1.47 15.43
N GLY A 29 -7.66 1.56 16.08
CA GLY A 29 -6.38 1.20 15.48
C GLY A 29 -6.31 -0.27 15.07
N ILE A 30 -5.75 -0.52 13.89
CA ILE A 30 -5.47 -1.85 13.35
C ILE A 30 -4.02 -2.18 13.66
N ALA A 31 -3.81 -3.18 14.52
CA ALA A 31 -2.46 -3.58 14.95
C ALA A 31 -1.70 -4.43 13.92
N GLU A 32 -2.32 -4.71 12.77
CA GLU A 32 -1.78 -5.51 11.67
C GLU A 32 -1.31 -4.54 10.56
N GLY A 33 0.00 -4.31 10.50
CA GLY A 33 0.62 -3.37 9.57
C GLY A 33 2.12 -3.25 9.85
N VAL A 34 2.90 -2.87 8.85
CA VAL A 34 4.37 -2.79 8.95
C VAL A 34 4.88 -1.36 8.77
N GLU A 35 4.11 -0.50 8.09
CA GLU A 35 4.62 0.80 7.63
C GLU A 35 3.69 1.99 7.81
N ASN A 36 2.38 1.79 7.98
CA ASN A 36 1.41 2.88 8.11
C ASN A 36 0.53 2.68 9.34
N SER A 37 0.11 3.78 9.96
CA SER A 37 -0.93 3.73 10.99
C SER A 37 -2.29 3.61 10.32
N ASN A 38 -2.97 2.48 10.53
CA ASN A 38 -4.27 2.21 9.95
C ASN A 38 -5.34 2.13 11.04
N TYR A 39 -6.51 2.69 10.75
CA TYR A 39 -7.64 2.75 11.66
C TYR A 39 -8.92 2.33 10.95
N ILE A 40 -9.75 1.54 11.63
CA ILE A 40 -11.16 1.40 11.26
C ILE A 40 -11.87 2.63 11.80
N LEU A 41 -12.40 3.45 10.89
CA LEU A 41 -13.22 4.60 11.18
C LEU A 41 -14.69 4.21 10.99
N HIS A 42 -15.46 4.25 12.07
CA HIS A 42 -16.92 4.08 12.02
C HIS A 42 -17.57 5.44 12.13
N THR A 43 -18.43 5.78 11.18
CA THR A 43 -19.20 7.01 11.15
C THR A 43 -20.69 6.71 11.11
N THR A 44 -21.52 7.74 11.23
CA THR A 44 -22.97 7.62 11.06
C THR A 44 -23.43 7.17 9.68
N GLN A 45 -22.54 7.16 8.67
CA GLN A 45 -22.85 6.69 7.32
C GLN A 45 -22.20 5.35 6.95
N GLY A 46 -21.33 4.79 7.80
CA GLY A 46 -20.73 3.48 7.56
C GLY A 46 -19.30 3.33 8.07
N PHE A 47 -18.61 2.33 7.55
CA PHE A 47 -17.23 2.00 7.90
C PHE A 47 -16.26 2.44 6.80
N TYR A 48 -15.10 2.92 7.25
CA TYR A 48 -14.01 3.38 6.40
C TYR A 48 -12.67 2.95 6.99
N ILE A 49 -11.62 3.02 6.19
CA ILE A 49 -10.24 2.88 6.64
C ILE A 49 -9.56 4.25 6.56
N LEU A 50 -9.10 4.75 7.71
CA LEU A 50 -8.23 5.91 7.79
C LEU A 50 -6.78 5.41 7.83
N THR A 51 -5.96 5.89 6.90
CA THR A 51 -4.54 5.57 6.83
C THR A 51 -3.72 6.85 6.97
N LEU A 52 -2.81 6.88 7.95
CA LEU A 52 -1.76 7.89 8.05
C LEU A 52 -0.48 7.30 7.47
N TYR A 53 0.06 7.95 6.44
CA TYR A 53 1.26 7.52 5.75
C TYR A 53 2.49 7.93 6.54
N GLU A 54 3.25 6.94 7.02
CA GLU A 54 4.47 7.20 7.79
C GLU A 54 5.68 7.38 6.85
N LYS A 55 6.84 7.63 7.46
CA LYS A 55 8.06 8.11 6.80
C LYS A 55 8.60 7.29 5.61
N ARG A 56 8.15 6.04 5.42
CA ARG A 56 8.62 5.18 4.32
C ARG A 56 7.94 5.46 2.99
N VAL A 57 6.81 6.16 2.99
CA VAL A 57 6.12 6.52 1.75
C VAL A 57 6.49 7.95 1.37
N GLU A 58 7.11 8.12 0.21
CA GLU A 58 7.36 9.46 -0.33
C GLU A 58 6.02 10.13 -0.66
N LYS A 59 5.79 11.33 -0.13
CA LYS A 59 4.54 12.09 -0.35
C LYS A 59 4.25 12.29 -1.85
N ALA A 60 5.29 12.37 -2.67
CA ALA A 60 5.20 12.49 -4.12
C ALA A 60 4.63 11.23 -4.82
N ASP A 61 4.70 10.07 -4.18
CA ASP A 61 4.16 8.80 -4.70
C ASP A 61 2.68 8.61 -4.35
N LEU A 62 2.15 9.30 -3.34
CA LEU A 62 0.76 9.13 -2.89
C LEU A 62 -0.28 9.35 -4.00
N PRO A 63 -0.13 10.34 -4.91
CA PRO A 63 -1.01 10.48 -6.06
C PRO A 63 -1.04 9.25 -6.97
N PHE A 64 0.08 8.52 -7.12
CA PHE A 64 0.11 7.28 -7.89
C PHE A 64 -0.76 6.21 -7.23
N PHE A 65 -0.59 5.96 -5.92
CA PHE A 65 -1.33 4.91 -5.22
C PHE A 65 -2.83 5.19 -5.14
N LEU A 66 -3.20 6.40 -4.72
CA LEU A 66 -4.60 6.81 -4.60
C LEU A 66 -5.27 6.87 -5.98
N GLY A 67 -4.58 7.45 -6.98
CA GLY A 67 -5.07 7.52 -8.34
C GLY A 67 -5.24 6.13 -8.98
N TYR A 68 -4.33 5.20 -8.70
CA TYR A 68 -4.44 3.83 -9.24
C TYR A 68 -5.61 3.07 -8.62
N MET A 69 -5.83 3.20 -7.31
CA MET A 69 -7.03 2.64 -6.66
C MET A 69 -8.33 3.18 -7.25
N GLN A 70 -8.42 4.50 -7.48
CA GLN A 70 -9.59 5.11 -8.13
C GLN A 70 -9.77 4.58 -9.57
N HIS A 71 -8.68 4.47 -10.33
CA HIS A 71 -8.70 3.95 -11.70
C HIS A 71 -9.18 2.50 -11.77
N LEU A 72 -8.68 1.64 -10.88
CA LEU A 72 -9.09 0.24 -10.78
C LEU A 72 -10.55 0.10 -10.38
N ALA A 73 -11.00 0.85 -9.37
CA ALA A 73 -12.38 0.85 -8.92
C ALA A 73 -13.35 1.29 -10.01
N ALA A 74 -13.00 2.34 -10.79
CA ALA A 74 -13.79 2.80 -11.93
C ALA A 74 -13.93 1.73 -13.04
N LYS A 75 -13.02 0.75 -13.06
CA LYS A 75 -13.05 -0.40 -13.97
C LYS A 75 -13.65 -1.67 -13.36
N GLY A 76 -14.27 -1.55 -12.19
CA GLY A 76 -14.97 -2.66 -11.53
C GLY A 76 -14.06 -3.62 -10.76
N ILE A 77 -12.79 -3.28 -10.55
CA ILE A 77 -11.94 -4.06 -9.64
C ILE A 77 -12.35 -3.75 -8.20
N SER A 78 -12.61 -4.81 -7.42
CA SER A 78 -12.92 -4.70 -6.00
C SER A 78 -11.66 -4.37 -5.20
N CYS A 79 -11.33 -3.07 -5.10
CA CYS A 79 -10.25 -2.53 -4.28
C CYS A 79 -10.78 -1.38 -3.40
N PRO A 80 -10.05 -0.99 -2.33
CA PRO A 80 -10.43 0.16 -1.53
C PRO A 80 -10.50 1.42 -2.39
N VAL A 81 -11.56 2.21 -2.24
CA VAL A 81 -11.77 3.43 -3.02
C VAL A 81 -11.44 4.64 -2.15
N PRO A 82 -10.48 5.50 -2.54
CA PRO A 82 -10.22 6.75 -1.83
C PRO A 82 -11.46 7.65 -1.78
N ILE A 83 -11.85 8.04 -0.58
CA ILE A 83 -12.94 8.97 -0.33
C ILE A 83 -12.39 10.39 -0.47
N ALA A 84 -12.93 11.13 -1.43
CA ALA A 84 -12.63 12.55 -1.56
C ALA A 84 -13.37 13.34 -0.49
N GLY A 85 -12.74 14.39 0.03
CA GLY A 85 -13.48 15.37 0.83
C GLY A 85 -14.28 16.34 -0.05
N LYS A 86 -14.94 17.30 0.58
CA LYS A 86 -15.87 18.25 -0.05
C LYS A 86 -15.21 19.15 -1.10
N ASP A 87 -13.90 19.31 -1.04
CA ASP A 87 -13.08 20.05 -2.01
C ASP A 87 -12.60 19.19 -3.20
N GLY A 88 -12.94 17.90 -3.23
CA GLY A 88 -12.51 16.94 -4.25
C GLY A 88 -11.14 16.27 -3.98
N ASN A 89 -10.39 16.70 -2.96
CA ASN A 89 -9.09 16.12 -2.60
C ASN A 89 -9.26 14.88 -1.73
N ASN A 90 -8.49 13.82 -2.02
CA ASN A 90 -8.48 12.54 -1.29
C ASN A 90 -7.22 12.35 -0.42
N LEU A 91 -6.29 13.31 -0.45
CA LEU A 91 -5.10 13.33 0.39
C LEU A 91 -5.10 14.63 1.20
N ARG A 92 -5.01 14.49 2.52
CA ARG A 92 -4.99 15.59 3.49
C ARG A 92 -3.86 15.39 4.48
N GLU A 93 -3.83 16.22 5.52
CA GLU A 93 -2.91 16.07 6.65
C GLU A 93 -3.71 15.86 7.94
N LEU A 94 -3.24 14.94 8.77
CA LEU A 94 -3.79 14.65 10.10
C LEU A 94 -2.63 14.32 11.04
N CYS A 95 -2.58 14.94 12.23
CA CYS A 95 -1.48 14.76 13.18
C CYS A 95 -0.08 14.97 12.54
N GLY A 96 0.05 15.91 11.60
CA GLY A 96 1.30 16.19 10.88
C GLY A 96 1.76 15.09 9.90
N ARG A 97 0.86 14.17 9.53
CA ARG A 97 1.10 13.11 8.54
C ARG A 97 0.15 13.24 7.36
N PRO A 98 0.61 12.94 6.12
CA PRO A 98 -0.32 12.72 5.02
C PRO A 98 -1.32 11.62 5.39
N ALA A 99 -2.60 11.86 5.15
CA ALA A 99 -3.68 10.96 5.52
C ALA A 99 -4.70 10.83 4.40
N ALA A 100 -5.25 9.63 4.24
CA ALA A 100 -6.33 9.35 3.30
C ALA A 100 -7.38 8.45 3.96
N ILE A 101 -8.64 8.63 3.55
CA ILE A 101 -9.74 7.75 3.91
C ILE A 101 -10.06 6.90 2.68
N THR A 102 -10.22 5.60 2.87
CA THR A 102 -10.67 4.67 1.84
C THR A 102 -11.93 3.93 2.28
N ALA A 103 -12.75 3.51 1.32
CA ALA A 103 -13.92 2.67 1.59
C ALA A 103 -13.49 1.35 2.26
N PHE A 104 -14.26 0.93 3.27
CA PHE A 104 -14.06 -0.37 3.90
C PHE A 104 -14.49 -1.49 2.94
N LEU A 105 -13.65 -2.53 2.82
CA LEU A 105 -14.00 -3.75 2.09
C LEU A 105 -14.36 -4.85 3.08
N GLU A 106 -15.55 -5.42 2.91
CA GLU A 106 -15.96 -6.58 3.68
C GLU A 106 -15.15 -7.83 3.28
N GLY A 107 -14.86 -8.64 4.29
CA GLY A 107 -14.13 -9.89 4.11
C GLY A 107 -12.93 -10.00 5.04
N MET A 108 -12.22 -11.10 4.90
CA MET A 108 -11.00 -11.39 5.64
C MET A 108 -10.02 -12.12 4.75
N TRP A 109 -8.72 -11.93 4.98
CA TRP A 109 -7.72 -12.75 4.31
C TRP A 109 -7.70 -14.16 4.95
N PRO A 110 -7.67 -15.22 4.14
CA PRO A 110 -7.67 -16.58 4.65
C PRO A 110 -6.35 -16.88 5.40
N ARG A 111 -6.45 -17.38 6.64
CA ARG A 111 -5.27 -17.83 7.40
C ARG A 111 -4.67 -19.13 6.87
N ARG A 112 -5.53 -20.01 6.33
CA ARG A 112 -5.12 -21.26 5.68
C ARG A 112 -5.37 -21.16 4.19
N ILE A 113 -4.31 -20.99 3.42
CA ILE A 113 -4.38 -20.90 1.97
C ILE A 113 -4.71 -22.29 1.39
N GLN A 114 -5.56 -22.30 0.37
CA GLN A 114 -6.04 -23.49 -0.32
C GLN A 114 -5.93 -23.26 -1.82
N PRO A 115 -5.83 -24.30 -2.67
CA PRO A 115 -5.61 -24.14 -4.11
C PRO A 115 -6.62 -23.23 -4.83
N PHE A 116 -7.88 -23.20 -4.38
CA PHE A 116 -8.90 -22.32 -4.98
C PHE A 116 -8.66 -20.84 -4.66
N HIS A 117 -8.06 -20.51 -3.49
CA HIS A 117 -7.64 -19.14 -3.18
C HIS A 117 -6.58 -18.66 -4.18
N CYS A 118 -5.59 -19.51 -4.49
CA CYS A 118 -4.54 -19.19 -5.47
C CYS A 118 -5.11 -19.01 -6.88
N ARG A 119 -6.10 -19.83 -7.27
CA ARG A 119 -6.79 -19.70 -8.56
C ARG A 119 -7.55 -18.36 -8.65
N ALA A 120 -8.27 -17.99 -7.60
CA ALA A 120 -8.96 -16.71 -7.54
C ALA A 120 -7.97 -15.54 -7.61
N LEU A 121 -6.88 -15.59 -6.84
CA LEU A 121 -5.81 -14.59 -6.85
C LEU A 121 -5.22 -14.40 -8.26
N GLY A 122 -4.89 -15.49 -8.96
CA GLY A 122 -4.35 -15.44 -10.32
C GLY A 122 -5.30 -14.74 -11.31
N ARG A 123 -6.60 -15.04 -11.22
CA ARG A 123 -7.63 -14.37 -12.02
C ARG A 123 -7.70 -12.87 -11.70
N THR A 124 -7.80 -12.52 -10.42
CA THR A 124 -7.92 -11.12 -9.98
C THR A 124 -6.68 -10.30 -10.33
N MET A 125 -5.47 -10.86 -10.22
CA MET A 125 -4.24 -10.17 -10.65
C MET A 125 -4.25 -9.91 -12.16
N ALA A 126 -4.71 -10.86 -12.98
CA ALA A 126 -4.82 -10.66 -14.42
C ALA A 126 -5.85 -9.56 -14.75
N GLU A 127 -7.03 -9.58 -14.11
CA GLU A 127 -8.05 -8.55 -14.26
C GLU A 127 -7.51 -7.17 -13.85
N MET A 128 -6.77 -7.07 -12.74
CA MET A 128 -6.10 -5.84 -12.31
C MET A 128 -5.08 -5.34 -13.34
N HIS A 129 -4.20 -6.21 -13.85
CA HIS A 129 -3.21 -5.83 -14.87
C HIS A 129 -3.87 -5.31 -16.16
N LEU A 130 -4.98 -5.94 -16.58
CA LEU A 130 -5.74 -5.50 -17.75
C LEU A 130 -6.43 -4.15 -17.50
N ALA A 131 -7.02 -3.96 -16.32
CA ALA A 131 -7.66 -2.70 -15.94
C ALA A 131 -6.64 -1.54 -15.89
N GLY A 132 -5.42 -1.80 -15.42
CA GLY A 132 -4.36 -0.80 -15.27
C GLY A 132 -3.65 -0.36 -16.56
N GLN A 133 -3.91 -0.96 -17.72
CA GLN A 133 -3.11 -0.72 -18.95
C GLN A 133 -3.09 0.73 -19.44
N ASP A 134 -4.15 1.49 -19.21
CA ASP A 134 -4.32 2.88 -19.65
C ASP A 134 -4.10 3.90 -18.54
N PHE A 135 -3.72 3.48 -17.33
CA PHE A 135 -3.34 4.38 -16.24
C PHE A 135 -2.05 5.13 -16.61
N LYS A 136 -2.04 6.46 -16.42
CA LYS A 136 -1.01 7.33 -16.99
C LYS A 136 0.13 7.68 -16.04
N ILE A 137 -0.12 7.67 -14.73
CA ILE A 137 0.90 8.00 -13.74
C ILE A 137 1.88 6.83 -13.67
N GLN A 138 3.17 7.13 -13.72
CA GLN A 138 4.23 6.13 -13.65
C GLN A 138 4.95 6.26 -12.32
N ARG A 139 5.28 5.12 -11.73
CA ARG A 139 6.13 5.00 -10.55
C ARG A 139 7.15 3.87 -10.77
N PRO A 140 8.45 4.16 -10.80
CA PRO A 140 9.46 3.11 -10.87
C PRO A 140 9.38 2.17 -9.67
N ASN A 141 9.61 0.87 -9.89
CA ASN A 141 9.74 -0.07 -8.78
C ASN A 141 11.08 0.15 -8.07
N SER A 142 11.03 0.79 -6.89
CA SER A 142 12.20 1.01 -6.03
C SER A 142 12.79 -0.29 -5.46
N LEU A 143 12.04 -1.40 -5.47
CA LEU A 143 12.49 -2.73 -5.03
C LEU A 143 12.66 -3.68 -6.23
N SER A 144 13.33 -3.19 -7.27
CA SER A 144 13.84 -3.99 -8.39
C SER A 144 15.36 -4.19 -8.25
N VAL A 145 16.04 -4.71 -9.28
CA VAL A 145 17.48 -5.04 -9.28
C VAL A 145 18.36 -3.93 -8.68
N THR A 146 18.11 -2.67 -9.04
CA THR A 146 18.84 -1.52 -8.48
C THR A 146 18.64 -1.40 -6.97
N GLY A 147 17.38 -1.46 -6.50
CA GLY A 147 17.07 -1.36 -5.07
C GLY A 147 17.56 -2.57 -4.27
N TRP A 148 17.52 -3.78 -4.82
CA TRP A 148 18.09 -4.96 -4.15
C TRP A 148 19.59 -4.82 -3.92
N LYS A 149 20.31 -4.24 -4.89
CA LYS A 149 21.73 -3.95 -4.75
C LYS A 149 22.00 -2.96 -3.61
N GLU A 150 21.22 -1.89 -3.53
CA GLU A 150 21.33 -0.89 -2.46
C GLU A 150 21.05 -1.52 -1.09
N VAL A 151 19.99 -2.33 -0.98
CA VAL A 151 19.66 -3.06 0.25
C VAL A 151 20.81 -3.99 0.65
N LEU A 152 21.33 -4.79 -0.28
CA LEU A 152 22.42 -5.72 0.00
C LEU A 152 23.71 -5.00 0.44
N VAL A 153 24.04 -3.88 -0.21
CA VAL A 153 25.17 -3.03 0.19
C VAL A 153 24.96 -2.48 1.60
N SER A 154 23.75 -2.03 1.94
CA SER A 154 23.44 -1.49 3.26
C SER A 154 23.58 -2.52 4.39
N CYS A 155 23.39 -3.82 4.09
CA CYS A 155 23.61 -4.91 5.04
C CYS A 155 25.09 -5.21 5.32
N GLY A 156 26.03 -4.75 4.48
CA GLY A 156 27.45 -5.04 4.63
C GLY A 156 27.73 -6.55 4.74
N GLU A 157 28.48 -6.95 5.76
CA GLU A 157 28.78 -8.37 6.06
C GLU A 157 27.90 -8.97 7.17
N GLN A 158 26.80 -8.30 7.55
CA GLN A 158 25.90 -8.77 8.61
C GLN A 158 25.24 -10.12 8.27
N GLY A 159 25.20 -10.50 6.99
CA GLY A 159 24.72 -11.82 6.56
C GLY A 159 25.47 -12.97 7.23
N GLU A 160 26.76 -12.78 7.55
CA GLU A 160 27.59 -13.80 8.22
C GLU A 160 27.11 -14.11 9.64
N GLN A 161 26.42 -13.17 10.29
CA GLN A 161 25.82 -13.37 11.61
C GLN A 161 24.55 -14.23 11.55
N VAL A 162 23.86 -14.23 10.40
CA VAL A 162 22.68 -15.06 10.14
C VAL A 162 23.12 -16.47 9.73
N LYS A 163 24.06 -16.56 8.77
CA LYS A 163 24.63 -17.81 8.29
C LYS A 163 25.96 -17.55 7.60
N SER A 164 26.98 -18.32 7.94
CA SER A 164 28.29 -18.21 7.28
C SER A 164 28.18 -18.42 5.76
N GLY A 165 28.82 -17.54 4.99
CA GLY A 165 28.82 -17.50 3.53
C GLY A 165 27.58 -16.86 2.90
N LEU A 166 26.62 -16.38 3.69
CA LEU A 166 25.38 -15.81 3.16
C LEU A 166 25.64 -14.54 2.36
N THR A 167 26.51 -13.65 2.84
CA THR A 167 26.77 -12.37 2.16
C THR A 167 27.36 -12.62 0.77
N LYS A 168 28.33 -13.53 0.67
CA LYS A 168 28.93 -13.94 -0.60
C LYS A 168 27.88 -14.54 -1.54
N THR A 169 27.06 -15.46 -1.05
CA THR A 169 26.01 -16.12 -1.83
C THR A 169 25.02 -15.10 -2.41
N LEU A 170 24.57 -14.13 -1.60
CA LEU A 170 23.63 -13.10 -2.05
C LEU A 170 24.25 -12.17 -3.10
N LYS A 171 25.53 -11.82 -2.96
CA LYS A 171 26.25 -11.00 -3.96
C LYS A 171 26.34 -11.73 -5.30
N GLU A 172 26.78 -12.99 -5.28
CA GLU A 172 26.91 -13.82 -6.49
C GLU A 172 25.57 -14.03 -7.19
N GLU A 173 24.51 -14.33 -6.43
CA GLU A 173 23.16 -14.52 -6.99
C GLU A 173 22.59 -13.22 -7.56
N LEU A 174 22.79 -12.08 -6.88
CA LEU A 174 22.34 -10.79 -7.39
C LEU A 174 23.05 -10.41 -8.70
N ASP A 175 24.35 -10.66 -8.81
CA ASP A 175 25.10 -10.42 -10.05
C ASP A 175 24.58 -11.31 -11.20
N PHE A 176 24.29 -12.58 -10.91
CA PHE A 176 23.67 -13.49 -11.87
C PHE A 176 22.30 -12.97 -12.35
N ILE A 177 21.39 -12.65 -11.42
CA ILE A 177 20.06 -12.12 -11.74
C ILE A 177 20.15 -10.80 -12.52
N ALA A 178 21.02 -9.89 -12.11
CA ALA A 178 21.20 -8.60 -12.75
C ALA A 178 21.69 -8.76 -14.21
N SER A 179 22.58 -9.72 -14.46
CA SER A 179 23.09 -10.01 -15.81
C SER A 179 22.01 -10.59 -16.73
N GLY A 180 21.10 -11.40 -16.18
CA GLY A 180 20.01 -12.07 -16.88
C GLY A 180 18.67 -11.32 -16.87
N TRP A 181 18.62 -10.10 -16.33
CA TRP A 181 17.34 -9.44 -16.07
C TRP A 181 16.54 -9.17 -17.37
N PRO A 182 15.29 -9.64 -17.47
CA PRO A 182 14.53 -9.54 -18.71
C PRO A 182 14.16 -8.09 -19.04
N LYS A 183 14.41 -7.68 -20.28
CA LYS A 183 14.10 -6.32 -20.77
C LYS A 183 12.85 -6.25 -21.65
N ASN A 184 12.45 -7.40 -22.22
CA ASN A 184 11.45 -7.51 -23.29
C ASN A 184 10.23 -8.35 -22.87
N LEU A 185 9.74 -8.15 -21.64
CA LEU A 185 8.46 -8.70 -21.18
C LEU A 185 7.39 -7.60 -21.20
N PRO A 186 6.09 -7.96 -21.25
CA PRO A 186 5.01 -7.02 -21.06
C PRO A 186 5.21 -6.20 -19.78
N LYS A 187 4.93 -4.90 -19.86
CA LYS A 187 5.05 -3.96 -18.74
C LYS A 187 3.70 -3.34 -18.45
N GLY A 188 3.46 -3.06 -17.18
CA GLY A 188 2.26 -2.41 -16.68
C GLY A 188 2.43 -2.11 -15.20
N VAL A 189 1.38 -1.55 -14.58
CA VAL A 189 1.34 -1.42 -13.13
C VAL A 189 1.17 -2.81 -12.51
N ILE A 190 1.95 -3.08 -11.49
CA ILE A 190 1.87 -4.29 -10.65
C ILE A 190 1.46 -3.87 -9.24
N HIS A 191 0.81 -4.78 -8.50
CA HIS A 191 0.52 -4.60 -7.06
C HIS A 191 1.82 -4.74 -6.25
#